data_AF-A0A961D9X4-F1
#
_entry.id   AF-A0A961D9X4-F1
#
_cell.length_a   1.000
_cell.length_b   1.000
_cell.length_c   1.000
_cell.angle_alpha   90.00
_cell.angle_beta   90.00
_cell.angle_gamma   90.00
#
_symmetry.space_group_name_H-M   'P 1'
#
loop_
_entity.id
_entity.type
_entity.pdbx_description
1 polymer ?
#
loop_
_entity_poly.entity_id
_entity_poly.type
_entity_poly.pdbx_seq_one_letter_code
_entity_poly.pdbx_strand_id
1 'polypeptide(L)'
;MPALSNDPARCEVMNLGWGPKGHGPYLVRQEGHAPGSVDFRPQRFILLKDGRWLINLAFVMLSEADQEAQLFHHLTDVLVFLDALSDKPVVADAALPPDTSAEEIMTHFEQCTHRILRGMRSCMVTPARA
;
A
#
# COMPACT_ATOMS: atom_id res chain seq x y z
N MET A 1 -7.74 1.87 16.74
CA MET A 1 -7.87 2.00 15.26
C MET A 1 -8.70 0.85 14.73
N PRO A 2 -9.45 1.02 13.63
CA PRO A 2 -10.33 -0.01 13.11
C PRO A 2 -9.57 -1.10 12.34
N ALA A 3 -10.20 -2.25 12.16
CA ALA A 3 -9.72 -3.28 11.25
C ALA A 3 -9.64 -2.74 9.81
N LEU A 4 -8.78 -3.34 8.98
CA LEU A 4 -8.74 -3.04 7.55
C LEU A 4 -10.13 -3.15 6.92
N SER A 5 -10.39 -2.29 5.94
CA SER A 5 -11.66 -2.24 5.22
C SER A 5 -11.43 -1.85 3.78
N ASN A 6 -12.26 -2.40 2.89
CA ASN A 6 -12.33 -2.03 1.49
C ASN A 6 -13.16 -0.77 1.24
N ASP A 7 -13.69 -0.12 2.30
CA ASP A 7 -14.35 1.17 2.21
C ASP A 7 -13.39 2.25 1.67
N PRO A 8 -13.66 2.81 0.47
CA PRO A 8 -12.79 3.82 -0.14
C PRO A 8 -12.60 5.06 0.75
N ALA A 9 -13.59 5.44 1.55
CA ALA A 9 -13.49 6.60 2.45
C ALA A 9 -12.41 6.42 3.53
N ARG A 10 -11.99 5.18 3.78
CA ARG A 10 -10.96 4.81 4.74
C ARG A 10 -9.59 4.55 4.09
N CYS A 11 -9.47 4.76 2.78
CA CYS A 11 -8.24 4.56 2.02
C CYS A 11 -7.51 5.89 1.79
N GLU A 12 -6.18 5.83 1.86
CA GLU A 12 -5.30 6.94 1.51
C GLU A 12 -4.69 6.70 0.14
N VAL A 13 -4.95 7.60 -0.81
CA VAL A 13 -4.31 7.57 -2.12
C VAL A 13 -3.04 8.40 -2.06
N MET A 14 -1.91 7.75 -2.28
CA MET A 14 -0.58 8.35 -2.30
C MET A 14 -0.19 8.68 -3.74
N ASN A 15 0.10 9.94 -4.03
CA ASN A 15 0.68 10.35 -5.31
C ASN A 15 2.22 10.34 -5.22
N LEU A 16 2.89 9.46 -5.96
CA LEU A 16 4.35 9.33 -5.96
C LEU A 16 5.05 10.42 -6.79
N GLY A 17 4.32 11.12 -7.67
CA GLY A 17 4.77 12.37 -8.31
C GLY A 17 5.79 12.25 -9.45
N TRP A 18 5.90 11.10 -10.11
CA TRP A 18 6.84 10.87 -11.22
C TRP A 18 6.26 11.13 -12.60
N GLY A 19 4.93 11.15 -12.74
CA GLY A 19 4.30 11.40 -14.03
C GLY A 19 4.28 12.89 -14.40
N PRO A 20 3.77 13.22 -15.58
CA PRO A 20 3.72 14.59 -16.08
C PRO A 20 3.07 15.53 -15.07
N LYS A 21 3.69 16.70 -14.84
CA LYS A 21 3.22 17.72 -13.88
C LYS A 21 3.10 17.21 -12.43
N GLY A 22 3.81 16.13 -12.07
CA GLY A 22 3.81 15.57 -10.71
C GLY A 22 2.59 14.72 -10.39
N HIS A 23 1.90 14.18 -11.40
CA HIS A 23 0.76 13.28 -11.21
C HIS A 23 1.12 11.83 -11.48
N GLY A 24 0.89 10.98 -10.48
CA GLY A 24 1.13 9.54 -10.54
C GLY A 24 2.62 9.19 -10.53
N PRO A 25 2.98 7.90 -10.47
CA PRO A 25 2.06 6.80 -10.17
C PRO A 25 1.48 6.90 -8.77
N TYR A 26 0.42 6.14 -8.52
CA TYR A 26 -0.35 6.14 -7.28
C TYR A 26 -0.26 4.79 -6.59
N LEU A 27 -0.30 4.84 -5.27
CA LEU A 27 -0.49 3.69 -4.38
C LEU A 27 -1.68 3.96 -3.48
N VAL A 28 -2.32 2.88 -3.01
CA VAL A 28 -3.32 2.98 -1.96
C VAL A 28 -2.79 2.35 -0.70
N ARG A 29 -2.97 3.03 0.43
CA ARG A 29 -2.63 2.51 1.74
C ARG A 29 -3.76 2.68 2.74
N GLN A 30 -3.66 1.95 3.83
CA GLN A 30 -4.51 2.11 5.01
C GLN A 30 -3.71 1.76 6.26
N GLU A 31 -3.91 2.52 7.33
CA GLU A 31 -3.44 2.14 8.66
C GLU A 31 -4.56 1.40 9.41
N GLY A 32 -4.22 0.25 10.00
CA GLY A 32 -5.17 -0.61 10.68
C GLY A 32 -4.53 -1.90 11.15
N HIS A 33 -5.35 -2.86 11.56
CA HIS A 33 -4.91 -4.23 11.84
C HIS A 33 -5.62 -5.20 10.89
N ALA A 34 -4.95 -6.31 10.58
CA ALA A 34 -5.53 -7.36 9.75
C ALA A 34 -6.82 -7.92 10.37
N PRO A 35 -7.82 -8.30 9.56
CA PRO A 35 -9.02 -8.97 10.06
C PRO A 35 -8.65 -10.22 10.87
N GLY A 36 -9.21 -10.35 12.08
CA GLY A 36 -8.93 -11.49 12.95
C GLY A 36 -7.58 -11.43 13.70
N SER A 37 -6.81 -10.34 13.57
CA SER A 37 -5.60 -10.18 14.40
C SER A 37 -5.97 -10.07 15.88
N VAL A 38 -5.21 -10.79 16.73
CA VAL A 38 -5.38 -10.82 18.18
C VAL A 38 -4.54 -9.77 18.91
N ASP A 39 -3.53 -9.21 18.25
CA ASP A 39 -2.59 -8.26 18.84
C ASP A 39 -3.03 -6.79 18.69
N PHE A 40 -4.00 -6.54 17.79
CA PHE A 40 -4.54 -5.22 17.43
C PHE A 40 -3.47 -4.16 17.15
N ARG A 41 -2.26 -4.57 16.78
CA ARG A 41 -1.15 -3.63 16.55
C ARG A 41 -1.42 -2.88 15.24
N PRO A 42 -1.50 -1.55 15.26
CA PRO A 42 -1.69 -0.78 14.04
C PRO A 42 -0.44 -0.91 13.17
N GLN A 43 -0.66 -1.25 11.92
CA GLN A 43 0.36 -1.36 10.88
C GLN A 43 -0.14 -0.66 9.63
N ARG A 44 0.80 -0.36 8.73
CA ARG A 44 0.47 0.18 7.41
C ARG A 44 0.37 -0.97 6.43
N PHE A 45 -0.69 -0.96 5.65
CA PHE A 45 -0.92 -1.91 4.57
C PHE A 45 -0.98 -1.18 3.23
N ILE A 46 -0.43 -1.81 2.20
CA ILE A 46 -0.51 -1.39 0.81
C ILE A 46 -1.52 -2.30 0.11
N LEU A 47 -2.43 -1.70 -0.65
CA LEU A 47 -3.40 -2.44 -1.43
C LEU A 47 -2.77 -2.85 -2.78
N LEU A 48 -2.71 -4.15 -3.02
CA LEU A 48 -2.22 -4.73 -4.27
C LEU A 48 -3.33 -4.69 -5.34
N LYS A 49 -2.95 -4.74 -6.62
CA LYS A 49 -3.91 -4.74 -7.74
C LYS A 49 -4.79 -5.99 -7.83
N ASP A 50 -4.43 -7.05 -7.12
CA ASP A 50 -5.27 -8.24 -6.98
C ASP A 50 -6.36 -8.09 -5.89
N GLY A 51 -6.39 -6.97 -5.17
CA GLY A 51 -7.37 -6.66 -4.13
C GLY A 51 -6.96 -7.09 -2.73
N ARG A 52 -5.77 -7.65 -2.53
CA ARG A 52 -5.25 -8.01 -1.20
C ARG A 52 -4.51 -6.85 -0.55
N TRP A 53 -4.64 -6.76 0.77
CA TRP A 53 -3.85 -5.84 1.61
C TRP A 53 -2.57 -6.52 2.06
N LEU A 54 -1.42 -5.99 1.68
CA LEU A 54 -0.11 -6.49 2.10
C LEU A 54 0.51 -5.54 3.12
N ILE A 55 1.06 -6.06 4.22
CA ILE A 55 1.78 -5.21 5.17
C ILE A 55 2.92 -4.47 4.45
N ASN A 56 3.07 -3.18 4.72
CA ASN A 56 4.03 -2.29 4.06
C ASN A 56 5.47 -2.84 4.11
N LEU A 57 5.82 -3.54 5.20
CA LEU A 57 7.13 -4.18 5.33
C LEU A 57 7.31 -5.35 4.35
N ALA A 58 6.27 -6.15 4.08
CA ALA A 58 6.36 -7.21 3.08
C ALA A 58 6.36 -6.63 1.66
N PHE A 59 5.66 -5.51 1.42
CA PHE A 59 5.70 -4.82 0.13
C PHE A 59 7.11 -4.38 -0.26
N VAL A 60 7.90 -3.84 0.68
CA VAL A 60 9.30 -3.44 0.39
C VAL A 60 10.25 -4.63 0.19
N MET A 61 9.84 -5.84 0.58
CA MET A 61 10.62 -7.06 0.32
C MET A 61 10.37 -7.63 -1.08
N LEU A 62 9.35 -7.16 -1.80
CA LEU A 62 9.10 -7.55 -3.19
C LEU A 62 10.23 -7.04 -4.10
N SER A 63 10.44 -7.70 -5.24
CA SER A 63 11.36 -7.18 -6.27
C SER A 63 10.87 -5.81 -6.78
N GLU A 64 11.77 -4.96 -7.27
CA GLU A 64 11.36 -3.66 -7.82
C GLU A 64 10.33 -3.80 -8.95
N ALA A 65 10.45 -4.84 -9.78
CA ALA A 65 9.51 -5.12 -10.86
C ALA A 65 8.11 -5.47 -10.32
N ASP A 66 8.04 -6.28 -9.25
CA ASP A 66 6.77 -6.64 -8.62
C ASP A 66 6.13 -5.45 -7.92
N GLN A 67 6.93 -4.57 -7.29
CA GLN A 67 6.43 -3.32 -6.70
C GLN A 67 5.89 -2.37 -7.78
N GLU A 68 6.64 -2.17 -8.86
CA GLU A 68 6.24 -1.33 -10.00
C GLU A 68 4.94 -1.86 -10.65
N ALA A 69 4.77 -3.18 -10.73
CA ALA A 69 3.55 -3.79 -11.25
C ALA A 69 2.29 -3.42 -10.45
N GLN A 70 2.41 -3.11 -9.15
CA GLN A 70 1.28 -2.69 -8.31
C GLN A 70 0.88 -1.22 -8.43
N LEU A 71 1.70 -0.41 -9.12
CA LEU A 71 1.46 1.03 -9.23
C LEU A 71 0.31 1.36 -10.19
N PHE A 72 -0.59 2.27 -9.80
CA PHE A 72 -1.61 2.81 -10.69
C PHE A 72 -1.07 4.06 -11.39
N HIS A 73 -1.11 4.12 -12.71
CA HIS A 73 -0.56 5.29 -13.42
C HIS A 73 -1.54 6.47 -13.47
N HIS A 74 -2.83 6.21 -13.34
CA HIS A 74 -3.88 7.23 -13.36
C HIS A 74 -4.74 7.16 -12.10
N LEU A 75 -5.12 8.33 -11.57
CA LEU A 75 -6.00 8.43 -10.40
C LEU A 75 -7.39 7.81 -10.68
N THR A 76 -7.88 7.91 -11.91
CA THR A 76 -9.14 7.29 -12.33
C THR A 76 -9.14 5.78 -12.13
N ASP A 77 -8.01 5.11 -12.41
CA ASP A 77 -7.87 3.67 -12.26
C ASP A 77 -7.95 3.27 -10.79
N VAL A 78 -7.37 4.09 -9.89
CA VAL A 78 -7.48 3.90 -8.44
C VAL A 78 -8.94 3.98 -7.99
N LEU A 79 -9.67 5.00 -8.44
CA LEU A 79 -11.05 5.22 -8.03
C LEU A 79 -11.97 4.09 -8.51
N VAL A 80 -11.84 3.67 -9.77
CA VAL A 80 -12.60 2.55 -10.32
C VAL A 80 -12.27 1.25 -9.59
N PHE A 81 -10.98 1.03 -9.27
CA PHE A 81 -10.54 -0.15 -8.54
C PHE A 81 -11.11 -0.21 -7.12
N LEU A 82 -11.08 0.90 -6.39
CA LEU A 82 -11.62 0.98 -5.02
C LEU A 82 -13.14 0.79 -4.99
N ASP A 83 -13.86 1.36 -5.95
CA ASP A 83 -15.31 1.19 -6.06
C ASP A 83 -15.66 -0.30 -6.28
N ALA A 84 -14.96 -0.98 -7.18
CA ALA A 84 -15.14 -2.41 -7.45
C ALA A 84 -14.68 -3.35 -6.32
N LEU A 85 -13.84 -2.85 -5.40
CA LEU A 85 -13.36 -3.62 -4.25
C LEU A 85 -14.28 -3.49 -3.03
N SER A 86 -15.07 -2.41 -2.93
CA SER A 86 -15.83 -2.03 -1.74
C SER A 86 -16.77 -3.13 -1.20
N ASP A 87 -17.39 -3.92 -2.08
CA ASP A 87 -18.32 -5.00 -1.73
C ASP A 87 -17.63 -6.36 -1.51
N LYS A 88 -16.30 -6.44 -1.67
CA LYS A 88 -15.55 -7.69 -1.54
C LYS A 88 -15.08 -7.91 -0.10
N PRO A 89 -14.94 -9.17 0.35
CA PRO A 89 -14.33 -9.46 1.64
C PRO A 89 -12.90 -8.91 1.71
N VAL A 90 -12.51 -8.43 2.89
CA VAL A 90 -11.15 -7.95 3.14
C VAL A 90 -10.22 -9.15 3.24
N VAL A 91 -9.20 -9.20 2.38
CA VAL A 91 -8.12 -10.18 2.42
C VAL A 91 -6.84 -9.44 2.78
N ALA A 92 -6.19 -9.85 3.88
CA ALA A 92 -4.96 -9.23 4.34
C ALA A 92 -3.86 -10.26 4.58
N ASP A 93 -2.67 -9.96 4.08
CA ASP A 93 -1.43 -10.67 4.38
C ASP A 93 -0.56 -9.78 5.27
N ALA A 94 -0.57 -10.10 6.56
CA ALA A 94 0.19 -9.41 7.59
C ALA A 94 1.49 -10.15 7.96
N ALA A 95 1.75 -11.30 7.34
CA ALA A 95 2.96 -12.04 7.59
C ALA A 95 4.13 -11.42 6.81
N LEU A 96 5.30 -11.40 7.44
CA LEU A 96 6.54 -11.20 6.72
C LEU A 96 6.92 -12.51 6.02
N PRO A 97 7.66 -12.46 4.90
CA PRO A 97 8.14 -13.67 4.26
C PRO A 97 8.90 -14.54 5.28
N PRO A 98 8.71 -15.88 5.24
CA PRO A 98 9.42 -16.78 6.14
C PRO A 98 10.93 -16.59 5.98
N ASP A 99 11.66 -16.76 7.09
CA ASP A 99 13.12 -16.63 7.17
C ASP A 99 13.70 -15.22 6.94
N THR A 100 12.87 -14.17 6.92
CA THR A 100 13.38 -12.79 6.81
C THR A 100 13.86 -12.28 8.17
N SER A 101 15.14 -11.95 8.28
CA SER A 101 15.72 -11.30 9.45
C SER A 101 15.38 -9.80 9.51
N ALA A 102 15.38 -9.21 10.71
CA ALA A 102 15.17 -7.78 10.88
C ALA A 102 16.22 -6.92 10.13
N GLU A 103 17.43 -7.45 9.98
CA GLU A 103 18.54 -6.81 9.26
C GLU A 103 18.31 -6.81 7.74
N GLU A 104 17.81 -7.90 7.18
CA GLU A 104 17.40 -7.97 5.78
C GLU A 104 16.23 -7.02 5.49
N ILE A 105 15.23 -6.94 6.38
CA ILE A 105 14.12 -5.98 6.25
C ILE A 105 14.65 -4.55 6.23
N MET A 106 15.58 -4.21 7.12
CA MET A 106 16.15 -2.86 7.16
C MET A 106 16.97 -2.57 5.90
N THR A 107 17.76 -3.52 5.43
CA THR A 107 18.55 -3.40 4.20
C THR A 107 17.65 -3.19 2.98
N HIS A 108 16.59 -3.98 2.83
CA HIS A 108 15.61 -3.82 1.75
C HIS A 108 14.82 -2.53 1.89
N PHE A 109 14.47 -2.13 3.11
CA PHE A 109 13.83 -0.84 3.36
C PHE A 109 14.74 0.29 2.88
N GLU A 110 16.02 0.28 3.23
CA GLU A 110 17.04 1.24 2.79
C GLU A 110 17.28 1.21 1.27
N GLN A 111 17.28 0.05 0.62
CA GLN A 111 17.46 -0.08 -0.83
C GLN A 111 16.20 0.36 -1.61
N CYS A 112 15.01 -0.08 -1.19
CA CYS A 112 13.73 0.45 -1.69
C CYS A 112 13.57 1.96 -1.44
N THR A 113 14.41 2.55 -0.56
CA THR A 113 14.37 3.98 -0.22
C THR A 113 14.64 4.87 -1.45
N HIS A 114 15.17 4.34 -2.55
CA HIS A 114 15.67 5.16 -3.65
C HIS A 114 14.63 5.64 -4.68
N ARG A 115 13.58 4.88 -5.02
CA ARG A 115 12.59 5.29 -6.03
C ARG A 115 11.18 5.49 -5.45
N ILE A 116 10.48 4.41 -5.09
CA ILE A 116 9.09 4.42 -4.55
C ILE A 116 9.00 5.20 -3.23
N LEU A 117 9.89 4.91 -2.28
CA LEU A 117 9.90 5.57 -0.97
C LEU A 117 10.34 7.05 -1.03
N ARG A 118 11.18 7.45 -2.00
CA ARG A 118 11.46 8.88 -2.27
C ARG A 118 10.17 9.63 -2.63
N GLY A 119 9.34 9.02 -3.48
CA GLY A 119 7.97 9.48 -3.73
C GLY A 119 7.20 9.60 -2.42
N MET A 120 7.20 8.55 -1.58
CA MET A 120 6.49 8.49 -0.28
C MET A 120 6.89 9.58 0.72
N ARG A 121 8.14 10.06 0.72
CA ARG A 121 8.59 11.16 1.59
C ARG A 121 8.02 12.52 1.19
N SER A 122 7.73 12.73 -0.10
CA SER A 122 7.16 13.97 -0.65
C SER A 122 5.69 13.85 -1.05
N CYS A 123 5.05 12.70 -0.79
CA CYS A 123 3.68 12.42 -1.20
C CYS A 123 2.68 13.38 -0.55
N MET A 124 1.81 13.95 -1.38
CA MET A 124 0.54 14.47 -0.91
C MET A 124 -0.45 13.31 -0.78
N VAL A 125 -1.04 13.18 0.41
CA VAL A 125 -2.13 12.23 0.66
C VAL A 125 -3.43 12.92 0.34
N THR A 126 -4.22 12.33 -0.55
CA THR A 126 -5.61 12.76 -0.77
C THR A 126 -6.53 11.66 -0.25
N PRO A 127 -7.53 11.98 0.62
CA PRO A 127 -8.57 11.03 0.97
C PRO A 127 -9.27 10.55 -0.30
N ALA A 128 -9.55 9.24 -0.43
CA ALA A 128 -10.11 8.72 -1.68
C ALA A 128 -11.54 9.25 -1.97
N ARG A 129 -12.25 9.80 -0.97
CA ARG A 129 -13.46 10.64 -1.12
C ARG A 129 -13.55 11.68 0.01
N ALA A 130 -14.11 12.85 -0.29
CA ALA A 130 -14.59 13.86 0.65
C ALA A 130 -16.12 13.95 0.57
#